data_AF-A0A7M3W728-F1
#
_entry.id   AF-A0A7M3W728-F1
#
_cell.length_a   1.000
_cell.length_b   1.000
_cell.length_c   1.000
_cell.angle_alpha   90.00
_cell.angle_beta   90.00
_cell.angle_gamma   90.00
#
_symmetry.space_group_name_H-M   'P 1'
#
loop_
_entity.id
_entity.type
_entity.pdbx_description
1 polymer ?
#
loop_
_entity_poly.entity_id
_entity_poly.type
_entity_poly.pdbx_seq_one_letter_code
_entity_poly.pdbx_strand_id
1 'polypeptide(L)'
;KKVAEYWMRDQKKKGDGLEFMRWVYTPGVIRKMMWPIAKIFMLKRKKMADGRMVTRMPFRGSLKRDSWEQSNEAIEIGEQWKDVKKTGGSVSFPDSET
;
A
#
# COMPACT_ATOMS: atom_id res chain seq x y z
N LYS A 1 6.28 20.20 -20.75
CA LYS A 1 6.83 21.49 -21.26
C LYS A 1 8.16 21.86 -20.59
N LYS A 2 8.25 22.00 -19.26
CA LYS A 2 9.49 22.43 -18.57
C LYS A 2 10.77 21.64 -18.88
N VAL A 3 10.70 20.31 -18.97
CA VAL A 3 11.89 19.49 -19.28
C VAL A 3 12.47 19.84 -20.65
N ALA A 4 11.62 20.08 -21.65
CA ALA A 4 12.04 20.47 -22.99
C ALA A 4 12.62 21.89 -23.01
N GLU A 5 12.07 22.82 -22.24
CA GLU A 5 12.63 24.17 -22.08
C GLU A 5 14.03 24.13 -21.46
N TYR A 6 14.23 23.31 -20.42
CA TYR A 6 15.55 23.12 -19.81
C TYR A 6 16.53 22.43 -20.75
N TRP A 7 16.06 21.44 -21.52
CA TRP A 7 16.87 20.75 -22.53
C TRP A 7 17.36 21.71 -23.61
N MET A 8 16.47 22.53 -24.19
CA MET A 8 16.84 23.53 -25.19
C MET A 8 17.81 24.59 -24.64
N ARG A 9 17.66 24.95 -23.36
CA ARG A 9 18.58 25.88 -22.69
C ARG A 9 19.97 25.27 -22.47
N ASP A 10 20.04 23.99 -22.10
CA ASP A 10 21.30 23.28 -21.90
C ASP A 10 22.02 23.04 -23.24
N GLN A 11 21.27 22.62 -24.28
CA GLN A 11 21.73 22.48 -25.66
C GLN A 11 22.32 23.79 -26.19
N LYS A 12 21.67 24.94 -25.93
CA LYS A 12 22.19 26.26 -26.34
C LYS A 12 23.49 26.66 -25.62
N LYS A 13 23.72 26.17 -24.40
CA LYS A 13 24.89 26.53 -23.58
C LYS A 13 26.10 25.62 -23.81
N LYS A 14 25.86 24.32 -23.94
CA LYS A 14 26.91 23.30 -24.02
C LYS A 14 27.11 22.71 -25.42
N GLY A 15 26.13 22.85 -26.31
CA GLY A 15 26.16 22.29 -27.66
C GLY A 15 25.87 20.79 -27.75
N ASP A 16 25.83 20.08 -26.61
CA ASP A 16 25.47 18.66 -26.53
C ASP A 16 24.32 18.41 -25.54
N GLY A 17 23.15 18.10 -26.09
CA GLY A 17 21.92 17.84 -25.36
C GLY A 17 21.75 16.39 -24.94
N LEU A 18 22.63 15.47 -25.36
CA LEU A 18 22.57 14.07 -24.92
C LEU A 18 23.00 13.91 -23.47
N GLU A 19 23.93 14.74 -22.96
CA GLU A 19 24.34 14.71 -21.55
C GLU A 19 23.17 15.04 -20.62
N PHE A 20 22.35 16.03 -20.98
CA PHE A 20 21.12 16.37 -20.25
C PHE A 20 20.13 15.21 -20.24
N MET A 21 19.88 14.59 -21.40
CA MET A 21 18.95 13.46 -21.49
C MET A 21 19.47 12.26 -20.70
N ARG A 22 20.78 11.98 -20.76
CA ARG A 22 21.43 10.97 -19.93
C ARG A 22 21.21 11.29 -18.45
N TRP A 23 21.40 12.51 -17.99
CA TRP A 23 21.16 12.89 -16.60
C TRP A 23 19.69 12.71 -16.17
N VAL A 24 18.73 13.07 -17.02
CA VAL A 24 17.28 12.94 -16.73
C VAL A 24 16.86 11.48 -16.61
N TYR A 25 17.31 10.63 -17.53
CA TYR A 25 16.82 9.25 -17.64
C TYR A 25 17.69 8.22 -16.93
N THR A 26 18.95 8.55 -16.64
CA THR A 26 19.80 7.63 -15.87
C THR A 26 19.26 7.57 -14.44
N PRO A 27 18.95 6.38 -13.91
CA PRO A 27 18.53 6.22 -12.52
C PRO A 27 19.69 6.54 -11.58
N GLY A 28 19.86 7.83 -11.28
CA GLY A 28 20.91 8.35 -10.42
C GLY A 28 20.59 8.21 -8.94
N VAL A 29 21.43 8.87 -8.13
CA VAL A 29 21.30 8.93 -6.66
C VAL A 29 19.90 9.38 -6.24
N ILE A 30 19.28 10.29 -6.98
CA ILE A 30 17.93 10.80 -6.71
C ILE A 30 16.88 9.67 -6.71
N ARG A 31 16.89 8.80 -7.72
CA ARG A 31 15.93 7.68 -7.81
C ARG A 31 16.20 6.65 -6.71
N LYS A 32 17.47 6.40 -6.37
CA LYS A 32 17.86 5.51 -5.26
C LYS A 32 17.43 6.10 -3.90
N MET A 33 17.47 7.42 -3.74
CA MET A 33 17.07 8.10 -2.50
C MET A 33 15.55 8.24 -2.32
N MET A 34 14.77 8.09 -3.38
CA MET A 34 13.31 8.20 -3.30
C MET A 34 12.71 7.21 -2.29
N TRP A 35 13.17 5.95 -2.28
CA TRP A 35 12.65 4.92 -1.38
C TRP A 35 12.99 5.15 0.11
N PRO A 36 14.23 5.44 0.52
CA PRO A 36 14.53 5.74 1.91
C PRO A 36 13.82 7.01 2.41
N ILE A 37 13.69 8.05 1.56
CA ILE A 37 12.91 9.24 1.90
C ILE A 37 11.44 8.86 2.13
N ALA A 38 10.80 8.22 1.16
CA ALA A 38 9.41 7.78 1.28
C ALA A 38 9.21 6.87 2.50
N LYS A 39 10.13 5.95 2.78
CA LYS A 39 10.08 5.08 3.96
C LYS A 39 10.09 5.86 5.27
N ILE A 40 10.93 6.88 5.41
CA ILE A 40 11.04 7.70 6.62
C ILE A 40 9.76 8.52 6.83
N PHE A 41 9.22 9.11 5.76
CA PHE A 41 8.07 10.01 5.86
C PHE A 41 6.72 9.27 5.88
N MET A 42 6.60 8.15 5.15
CA MET A 42 5.33 7.43 4.99
C MET A 42 5.13 6.27 5.95
N LEU A 43 6.20 5.66 6.51
CA LEU A 43 6.04 4.44 7.29
C LEU A 43 6.37 4.66 8.76
N LYS A 44 5.52 4.13 9.65
CA LYS A 44 5.71 4.19 11.10
C LYS A 44 6.15 2.82 11.61
N ARG A 45 7.16 2.81 12.48
CA ARG A 45 7.54 1.61 13.23
C ARG A 45 6.51 1.35 14.32
N LYS A 46 6.00 0.12 14.40
CA LYS A 46 5.04 -0.32 15.42
C LYS A 46 5.42 -1.71 15.94
N LYS A 47 5.29 -1.90 17.26
CA LYS A 47 5.38 -3.21 17.91
C LYS A 47 4.04 -3.92 17.80
N MET A 48 4.04 -5.13 17.26
CA MET A 48 2.86 -5.99 17.19
C MET A 48 2.61 -6.65 18.56
N ALA A 49 1.41 -7.20 18.77
CA ALA A 49 1.06 -7.92 20.01
C ALA A 49 2.03 -9.08 20.28
N ASP A 50 2.47 -9.76 19.23
CA ASP A 50 3.45 -10.87 19.28
C ASP A 50 4.90 -10.41 19.55
N GLY A 51 5.15 -9.13 19.82
CA GLY A 51 6.49 -8.59 20.10
C GLY A 51 7.35 -8.22 18.88
N ARG A 52 6.95 -8.61 17.67
CA ARG A 52 7.64 -8.27 16.41
C ARG A 52 7.60 -6.78 16.10
N MET A 53 8.69 -6.25 15.54
CA MET A 53 8.78 -4.87 15.07
C MET A 53 8.47 -4.81 13.57
N VAL A 54 7.42 -4.06 13.20
CA VAL A 54 6.99 -3.93 11.81
C VAL A 54 6.95 -2.46 11.41
N THR A 55 7.34 -2.18 10.17
CA THR A 55 7.24 -0.85 9.54
C THR A 55 6.06 -0.87 8.59
N ARG A 56 5.02 -0.09 8.87
CA ARG A 56 3.79 -0.06 8.06
C ARG A 56 3.31 1.36 7.84
N MET A 57 2.49 1.57 6.80
CA MET A 57 1.80 2.84 6.65
C MET A 57 0.95 3.11 7.89
N PRO A 58 0.93 4.35 8.40
CA PRO A 58 -0.02 4.72 9.44
C PRO A 58 -1.42 4.55 8.86
N PHE A 59 -2.25 3.75 9.52
CA PHE A 59 -3.67 3.77 9.21
C PHE A 59 -4.17 5.17 9.55
N ARG A 60 -4.91 5.79 8.62
CA ARG A 60 -5.68 6.99 8.94
C ARG A 60 -6.59 6.67 10.13
N GLY A 61 -6.82 7.65 11.01
CA GLY A 61 -7.83 7.49 12.06
C GLY A 61 -9.19 7.15 11.44
N SER A 62 -10.01 6.38 12.15
CA SER A 62 -11.38 6.09 11.71
C SER A 62 -12.16 7.39 11.53
N LEU A 63 -12.77 7.57 10.37
CA LEU A 63 -13.68 8.70 10.15
C LEU A 63 -15.02 8.44 10.84
N LYS A 64 -15.82 9.48 11.08
CA LYS A 64 -17.17 9.30 11.67
C LYS A 64 -18.05 8.34 10.87
N ARG A 65 -17.92 8.34 9.54
CA ARG A 65 -18.62 7.40 8.64
C ARG A 65 -18.10 5.96 8.69
N ASP A 66 -16.88 5.76 9.18
CA ASP A 66 -16.27 4.44 9.35
C ASP A 66 -16.67 3.84 10.72
N SER A 67 -17.29 4.66 11.59
CA SER A 67 -17.81 4.25 12.90
C SER A 67 -19.27 3.84 12.76
N TRP A 68 -19.51 2.55 12.59
CA TRP A 68 -20.84 1.96 12.64
C TRP A 68 -20.87 0.86 13.71
N GLU A 69 -21.97 0.82 14.48
CA GLU A 69 -22.23 -0.22 15.47
C GLU A 69 -23.15 -1.27 14.86
N GLN A 70 -22.82 -2.54 15.07
CA GLN A 70 -23.56 -3.66 14.53
C GLN A 70 -24.93 -3.78 15.19
N SER A 71 -25.98 -4.04 14.40
CA SER A 71 -27.30 -4.36 14.97
C SER A 71 -27.27 -5.71 15.68
N ASN A 72 -28.16 -5.90 16.66
CA ASN A 72 -28.27 -7.17 17.40
C ASN A 72 -28.49 -8.36 16.45
N GLU A 73 -29.37 -8.21 15.46
CA GLU A 73 -29.63 -9.23 14.43
C GLU A 73 -28.35 -9.60 13.65
N ALA A 74 -27.53 -8.62 13.30
CA ALA A 74 -26.29 -8.87 12.59
C ALA A 74 -25.27 -9.59 13.48
N ILE A 75 -25.27 -9.34 14.80
CA ILE A 75 -24.43 -10.08 15.76
C ILE A 75 -24.84 -11.55 15.79
N GLU A 76 -26.15 -11.83 15.91
CA GLU A 76 -26.70 -13.18 15.91
C GLU A 76 -26.35 -13.96 14.64
N ILE A 77 -26.51 -13.33 13.47
CA ILE A 77 -26.08 -13.90 12.18
C ILE A 77 -24.58 -14.19 12.22
N GLY A 78 -23.77 -13.26 12.75
CA GLY A 78 -22.33 -13.45 12.90
C GLY A 78 -21.94 -14.66 13.75
N GLU A 79 -22.70 -14.95 14.81
CA GLU A 79 -22.51 -16.14 15.65
C GLU A 79 -22.88 -17.43 14.91
N GLN A 80 -24.01 -17.44 14.20
CA GLN A 80 -24.41 -18.56 13.34
C GLN A 80 -23.31 -18.90 12.33
N TRP A 81 -22.76 -17.91 11.64
CA TRP A 81 -21.66 -18.11 10.69
C TRP A 81 -20.37 -18.60 11.34
N LYS A 82 -20.05 -18.14 12.56
CA LYS A 82 -18.89 -18.65 13.30
C LYS A 82 -19.04 -20.14 13.61
N ASP A 83 -20.23 -20.59 13.97
CA ASP A 83 -20.48 -21.99 14.29
C ASP A 83 -20.47 -22.87 13.03
N VAL A 84 -21.08 -22.42 11.92
CA VAL A 84 -20.98 -23.10 10.61
C VAL A 84 -19.51 -23.21 10.17
N LYS A 85 -18.72 -22.14 10.34
CA LYS A 85 -17.30 -22.13 9.96
C LYS A 85 -16.48 -23.16 10.76
N LYS A 86 -16.81 -23.41 12.02
CA LYS A 86 -16.13 -24.45 12.84
C LYS A 86 -16.39 -25.85 12.30
N THR A 87 -17.56 -26.10 11.71
CA THR A 87 -17.94 -27.40 11.14
C THR A 87 -17.14 -27.76 9.88
N GLY A 88 -16.58 -26.76 9.17
CA GLY A 88 -15.66 -26.98 8.04
C GLY A 88 -16.38 -27.34 6.72
N GLY A 89 -15.66 -28.06 5.84
CA GLY A 89 -16.07 -28.32 4.45
C GLY A 89 -17.22 -29.31 4.24
N SER A 90 -17.70 -29.97 5.30
CA SER A 90 -18.82 -30.93 5.24
C SER A 90 -20.17 -30.30 4.86
N VAL A 91 -20.28 -28.97 4.93
CA VAL A 91 -21.48 -28.22 4.52
C VAL A 91 -21.48 -27.91 3.02
N SER A 92 -20.30 -27.78 2.40
CA SER A 92 -20.17 -27.33 1.00
C SER A 92 -20.27 -28.45 -0.02
N PHE A 93 -19.94 -29.68 0.38
CA PHE A 93 -20.07 -30.88 -0.43
C PHE A 93 -20.70 -31.97 0.43
N PRO A 94 -22.04 -31.97 0.59
CA PRO A 94 -22.69 -33.17 1.10
C PRO A 94 -22.42 -34.28 0.09
N ASP A 95 -21.80 -35.37 0.53
CA ASP A 95 -21.66 -36.57 -0.29
C ASP A 95 -23.06 -37.01 -0.70
N SER A 96 -23.41 -36.79 -1.97
CA SER A 96 -24.68 -37.23 -2.51
C SER A 96 -24.60 -38.74 -2.71
N GLU A 97 -25.30 -39.45 -1.82
CA GLU A 97 -25.82 -40.81 -1.89
C GLU A 97 -25.03 -41.84 -2.74
N THR A 98 -24.38 -42.78 -2.03
CA THR A 98 -24.23 -44.18 -2.46
C THR A 98 -25.21 -45.06 -1.71
#